data_AF-A0A9X7B5N6-F1
#
_entry.id   AF-A0A9X7B5N6-F1
#
_cell.length_a   1.000
_cell.length_b   1.000
_cell.length_c   1.000
_cell.angle_alpha   90.00
_cell.angle_beta   90.00
_cell.angle_gamma   90.00
#
_symmetry.space_group_name_H-M   'P 1'
#
loop_
_entity.id
_entity.type
_entity.pdbx_description
1 polymer ?
#
loop_
_entity_poly.entity_id
_entity_poly.type
_entity_poly.pdbx_seq_one_letter_code
_entity_poly.pdbx_strand_id
1 'polypeptide(L)'
;MYIEAARICSNIKPKKAIVFTKEGEGWKKYILATLKKRFGNKIEFPAIDLPNMFRELDLERKYDIDFIISTILLNNNFPPVTQIQPSVPERDLYNIEYYINKPFK
;
A
#
# COMPACT_ATOMS: atom_id res chain seq x y z
N MET A 1 -28.23 -10.07 13.16
CA MET A 1 -27.65 -8.93 12.40
C MET A 1 -26.19 -8.64 12.82
N TYR A 2 -25.86 -8.59 14.11
CA TYR A 2 -24.48 -8.34 14.59
C TYR A 2 -23.45 -9.39 14.10
N ILE A 3 -23.84 -10.68 14.09
CA ILE A 3 -22.98 -11.78 13.62
C ILE A 3 -22.66 -11.68 12.13
N GLU A 4 -23.63 -11.28 11.30
CA GLU A 4 -23.44 -11.13 9.85
C GLU A 4 -22.63 -9.88 9.50
N ALA A 5 -22.84 -8.76 10.21
CA ALA A 5 -21.99 -7.58 10.05
C ALA A 5 -20.54 -7.88 10.47
N ALA A 6 -20.34 -8.59 11.58
CA ALA A 6 -19.01 -9.03 12.02
C ALA A 6 -18.36 -9.99 11.02
N ARG A 7 -19.13 -10.90 10.39
CA ARG A 7 -18.65 -11.80 9.33
C ARG A 7 -18.21 -11.05 8.08
N ILE A 8 -19.00 -10.07 7.63
CA ILE A 8 -18.67 -9.21 6.48
C ILE A 8 -17.40 -8.41 6.78
N CYS A 9 -17.28 -7.84 7.99
CA CYS A 9 -16.06 -7.14 8.41
C CYS A 9 -14.85 -8.07 8.54
N SER A 10 -15.03 -9.30 9.05
CA SER A 10 -13.93 -10.26 9.21
C SER A 10 -13.42 -10.84 7.89
N ASN A 11 -14.23 -10.81 6.82
CA ASN A 11 -13.82 -11.27 5.49
C ASN A 11 -13.01 -10.24 4.70
N ILE A 12 -12.98 -8.97 5.14
CA ILE A 12 -12.18 -7.94 4.48
C ILE A 12 -10.79 -7.98 5.11
N LYS A 13 -9.91 -8.83 4.56
CA LYS A 13 -8.48 -8.77 4.86
C LYS A 13 -7.86 -7.61 4.07
N PRO A 14 -7.40 -6.53 4.72
CA PRO A 14 -6.77 -5.42 4.00
C PRO A 14 -5.48 -5.89 3.33
N LYS A 15 -5.19 -5.31 2.17
CA LYS A 15 -3.87 -5.43 1.54
C LYS A 15 -2.90 -4.47 2.20
N LYS A 16 -1.76 -4.97 2.65
CA LYS A 16 -0.71 -4.18 3.30
C LYS A 16 0.20 -3.57 2.24
N ALA A 17 0.27 -2.24 2.23
CA ALA A 17 1.06 -1.50 1.26
C ALA A 17 2.04 -0.54 1.93
N ILE A 18 3.20 -0.33 1.30
CA ILE A 18 4.16 0.71 1.69
C ILE A 18 4.16 1.82 0.64
N VAL A 19 4.21 3.08 1.09
CA VAL A 19 4.35 4.24 0.21
C VAL A 19 5.79 4.78 0.28
N PHE A 20 6.49 4.78 -0.85
CA PHE A 20 7.76 5.45 -1.04
C PHE A 20 7.59 6.69 -1.92
N THR A 21 8.13 7.81 -1.45
CA THR A 21 8.07 9.08 -2.17
C THR A 21 9.34 9.87 -1.93
N LYS A 22 9.90 10.47 -2.98
CA LYS A 22 11.05 11.37 -2.89
C LYS A 22 10.66 12.82 -2.63
N GLU A 23 9.37 13.13 -2.74
CA GLU A 23 8.83 14.49 -2.65
C GLU A 23 8.68 14.98 -1.21
N GLY A 24 8.94 14.12 -0.22
CA GLY A 24 8.97 14.45 1.20
C GLY A 24 7.69 14.09 1.95
N GLU A 25 7.71 14.32 3.27
CA GLU A 25 6.68 13.83 4.19
C GLU A 25 5.29 14.44 3.94
N GLY A 26 5.21 15.69 3.46
CA GLY A 26 3.95 16.33 3.10
C GLY A 26 3.24 15.59 1.95
N TRP A 27 3.99 15.24 0.90
CA TRP A 27 3.48 14.45 -0.22
C TRP A 27 3.13 13.03 0.21
N LYS A 28 3.94 12.41 1.09
CA LYS A 28 3.63 11.09 1.65
C LYS A 28 2.29 11.10 2.37
N LYS A 29 2.05 12.08 3.24
CA LYS A 29 0.77 12.25 3.96
C LYS A 29 -0.40 12.48 3.01
N TYR A 30 -0.20 13.30 1.98
CA TYR A 30 -1.20 13.53 0.94
C TYR A 30 -1.58 12.25 0.19
N ILE A 31 -0.59 11.47 -0.25
CA ILE A 31 -0.80 10.19 -0.95
C ILE A 31 -1.55 9.23 -0.02
N LEU A 32 -1.07 9.04 1.21
CA LEU A 32 -1.71 8.16 2.20
C LEU A 32 -3.18 8.55 2.45
N ALA A 33 -3.46 9.84 2.63
CA ALA A 33 -4.81 10.34 2.83
C ALA A 33 -5.71 10.10 1.60
N THR A 34 -5.18 10.34 0.40
CA THR A 34 -5.88 10.10 -0.87
C THR A 34 -6.25 8.63 -1.04
N LEU A 35 -5.30 7.73 -0.78
CA LEU A 35 -5.51 6.29 -0.88
C LEU A 35 -6.47 5.78 0.21
N LYS A 36 -6.35 6.26 1.46
CA LYS A 36 -7.31 5.94 2.52
C LYS A 36 -8.71 6.43 2.20
N LYS A 37 -8.86 7.62 1.62
CA LYS A 37 -10.15 8.15 1.20
C LYS A 37 -10.79 7.28 0.11
N ARG A 38 -10.00 6.78 -0.86
CA ARG A 38 -10.50 5.96 -1.98
C ARG A 38 -10.81 4.52 -1.59
N PHE A 39 -9.91 3.86 -0.85
CA PHE A 39 -9.95 2.42 -0.62
C PHE A 39 -10.39 2.03 0.80
N GLY A 40 -10.44 2.97 1.73
CA GLY A 40 -10.89 2.76 3.11
C GLY A 40 -10.16 1.61 3.79
N ASN A 41 -10.93 0.62 4.25
CA ASN A 41 -10.44 -0.53 4.99
C ASN A 41 -9.91 -1.66 4.10
N LYS A 42 -9.90 -1.51 2.77
CA LYS A 42 -9.31 -2.50 1.85
C LYS A 42 -7.79 -2.41 1.79
N ILE A 43 -7.20 -1.31 2.27
CA ILE A 43 -5.76 -1.08 2.28
C ILE A 43 -5.28 -0.66 3.67
N GLU A 44 -4.14 -1.20 4.08
CA GLU A 44 -3.47 -0.87 5.34
C GLU A 44 -2.04 -0.40 5.07
N PHE A 45 -1.59 0.59 5.84
CA PHE A 45 -0.25 1.14 5.76
C PHE A 45 0.45 0.88 7.10
N PRO A 46 1.23 -0.21 7.24
CA PRO A 46 1.93 -0.50 8.48
C PRO A 46 2.91 0.62 8.83
N ALA A 47 2.98 0.97 10.11
CA ALA A 47 3.99 1.90 10.61
C ALA A 47 5.35 1.20 10.58
N ILE A 48 6.19 1.57 9.60
CA ILE A 48 7.53 1.03 9.45
C ILE A 48 8.52 2.18 9.58
N ASP A 49 9.50 2.00 10.46
CA ASP A 49 10.64 2.91 10.58
C ASP A 49 11.51 2.81 9.32
N LEU A 50 11.31 3.80 8.44
CA LEU A 50 11.95 3.92 7.14
C LEU A 50 13.49 3.97 7.10
N PRO A 51 14.26 4.46 8.11
CA PRO A 51 15.69 4.73 7.94
C PRO A 51 16.51 3.51 7.50
N ASN A 52 16.07 2.30 7.87
CA ASN A 52 16.82 1.06 7.62
C ASN A 52 16.28 0.21 6.46
N MET A 53 15.16 0.59 5.81
CA MET A 53 14.55 -0.24 4.75
C MET A 53 15.39 -0.36 3.47
N PHE A 54 16.28 0.59 3.20
CA PHE A 54 17.20 0.52 2.07
C PHE A 54 18.40 -0.41 2.30
N ARG A 55 18.63 -0.86 3.55
CA ARG A 55 19.81 -1.68 3.90
C ARG A 55 19.52 -3.16 4.07
N GLU A 56 18.28 -3.57 4.31
CA GLU A 56 17.95 -4.98 4.54
C GLU A 56 16.78 -5.45 3.66
N LEU A 57 17.15 -6.39 2.81
CA LEU A 57 16.42 -7.03 1.72
C LEU A 57 15.28 -7.97 2.17
N ASP A 58 14.60 -7.68 3.28
CA ASP A 58 13.64 -8.59 3.92
C ASP A 58 12.24 -7.98 4.13
N LEU A 59 11.81 -7.06 3.25
CA LEU A 59 10.49 -6.42 3.32
C LEU A 59 9.33 -7.42 3.23
N GLU A 60 9.47 -8.45 2.39
CA GLU A 60 8.46 -9.49 2.23
C GLU A 60 8.35 -10.36 3.49
N ARG A 61 9.49 -10.75 4.09
CA ARG A 61 9.51 -11.69 5.23
C ARG A 61 9.25 -11.03 6.58
N LYS A 62 9.66 -9.77 6.76
CA LYS A 62 9.59 -9.10 8.06
C LYS A 62 8.28 -8.37 8.32
N TYR A 63 7.60 -7.90 7.27
CA TYR A 63 6.44 -7.01 7.42
C TYR A 63 5.16 -7.49 6.72
N ASP A 64 5.17 -8.65 6.05
CA ASP A 64 3.99 -9.23 5.37
C ASP A 64 3.34 -8.21 4.41
N ILE A 65 4.17 -7.60 3.55
CA ILE A 65 3.75 -6.55 2.61
C ILE A 65 3.26 -7.20 1.32
N ASP A 66 2.04 -6.86 0.91
CA ASP A 66 1.45 -7.37 -0.33
C ASP A 66 2.02 -6.67 -1.58
N PHE A 67 2.25 -5.35 -1.50
CA PHE A 67 2.78 -4.55 -2.61
C PHE A 67 3.32 -3.19 -2.14
N ILE A 68 4.02 -2.50 -3.03
CA ILE A 68 4.61 -1.18 -2.79
C ILE A 68 4.02 -0.17 -3.77
N ILE A 69 3.81 1.06 -3.29
CA ILE A 69 3.39 2.22 -4.06
C ILE A 69 4.55 3.22 -4.05
N SER A 70 5.04 3.62 -5.22
CA SER A 70 6.25 4.45 -5.31
C SER A 70 6.16 5.56 -6.33
N THR A 71 6.67 6.75 -6.01
CA THR A 71 6.89 7.83 -7.00
C THR A 71 8.24 7.74 -7.71
N ILE A 72 9.09 6.81 -7.28
CA ILE A 72 10.41 6.53 -7.85
C ILE A 72 10.50 5.09 -8.35
N LEU A 73 11.39 4.87 -9.31
CA LEU A 73 11.76 3.53 -9.72
C LEU A 73 12.51 2.86 -8.57
N LEU A 74 12.07 1.66 -8.20
CA LEU A 74 12.70 0.81 -7.19
C LEU A 74 13.32 -0.39 -7.91
N ASN A 75 14.57 -0.73 -7.57
CA ASN A 75 15.33 -1.82 -8.21
C ASN A 75 14.82 -3.21 -7.83
N ASN A 76 15.20 -4.23 -8.59
CA ASN A 76 14.79 -5.62 -8.36
C ASN A 76 15.13 -6.09 -6.93
N ASN A 77 14.18 -6.82 -6.29
CA ASN A 77 14.15 -7.37 -4.91
C ASN A 77 13.06 -6.78 -3.99
N PHE A 78 12.06 -6.10 -4.55
CA PHE A 78 10.89 -5.65 -3.80
C PHE A 78 9.65 -6.51 -4.12
N PRO A 79 8.67 -6.56 -3.19
CA PRO A 79 7.30 -6.95 -3.51
C PRO A 79 6.79 -6.17 -4.74
N PRO A 80 5.69 -6.62 -5.38
CA PRO A 80 5.13 -5.93 -6.55
C PRO A 80 5.07 -4.41 -6.35
N VAL A 81 5.73 -3.66 -7.24
CA VAL A 81 5.79 -2.19 -7.15
C VAL A 81 4.83 -1.59 -8.17
N THR A 82 3.91 -0.76 -7.71
CA THR A 82 3.10 0.10 -8.56
C THR A 82 3.65 1.52 -8.54
N GLN A 83 4.04 2.01 -9.70
CA GLN A 83 4.59 3.35 -9.83
C GLN A 83 3.45 4.37 -10.03
N ILE A 84 3.50 5.46 -9.28
CA ILE A 84 2.48 6.51 -9.29
C ILE A 84 3.11 7.89 -9.46
N GLN A 85 2.30 8.85 -9.88
CA GLN A 85 2.64 10.26 -9.80
C GLN A 85 2.27 10.81 -8.41
N PRO A 86 2.97 11.86 -7.91
CA PRO A 86 2.68 12.43 -6.59
C PRO A 86 1.24 12.93 -6.43
N SER A 87 0.61 13.39 -7.51
CA SER A 87 -0.79 13.85 -7.54
C SER A 87 -1.82 12.73 -7.52
N VAL A 88 -1.39 11.46 -7.64
CA VAL A 88 -2.25 10.26 -7.64
C VAL A 88 -3.46 10.39 -8.58
N PRO A 89 -3.26 10.59 -9.90
CA PRO A 89 -4.36 10.67 -10.87
C PRO A 89 -5.23 9.40 -10.87
N GLU A 90 -6.47 9.48 -11.36
CA GLU A 90 -7.41 8.35 -11.39
C GLU A 90 -6.86 7.09 -12.05
N ARG A 91 -6.00 7.23 -13.07
CA ARG A 91 -5.30 6.09 -13.68
C ARG A 91 -4.46 5.33 -12.66
N ASP A 92 -3.75 6.05 -11.80
CA ASP A 92 -2.89 5.44 -10.79
C ASP A 92 -3.74 4.79 -9.70
N LEU A 93 -4.89 5.40 -9.34
CA LEU A 93 -5.87 4.77 -8.45
C LEU A 93 -6.41 3.45 -9.03
N TYR A 94 -6.75 3.43 -10.33
CA TYR A 94 -7.20 2.21 -10.99
C TYR A 94 -6.13 1.10 -10.97
N ASN A 95 -4.87 1.46 -11.20
CA ASN A 95 -3.76 0.52 -11.12
C ASN A 95 -3.57 -0.04 -9.70
N ILE A 96 -3.72 0.79 -8.67
CA ILE A 96 -3.65 0.36 -7.27
C ILE A 96 -4.82 -0.58 -6.94
N GLU A 97 -6.02 -0.29 -7.44
CA GLU A 97 -7.22 -1.11 -7.23
C GLU A 97 -7.04 -2.53 -7.76
N TYR A 98 -6.36 -2.70 -8.90
CA TYR A 98 -6.02 -4.01 -9.43
C TYR A 98 -5.22 -4.85 -8.41
N TYR A 99 -4.22 -4.26 -7.74
CA TYR A 99 -3.43 -4.97 -6.72
C TYR A 99 -4.24 -5.24 -5.45
N ILE A 100 -5.12 -4.31 -5.05
CA ILE A 100 -5.99 -4.48 -3.88
C ILE A 100 -6.91 -5.68 -4.05
N ASN A 101 -7.51 -5.83 -5.23
CA ASN A 101 -8.49 -6.87 -5.50
C ASN A 101 -7.86 -8.20 -5.98
N LYS A 102 -6.52 -8.25 -6.14
CA LYS A 102 -5.83 -9.47 -6.56
C LYS A 102 -5.86 -10.52 -5.43
N PRO A 103 -6.33 -11.76 -5.68
CA PRO A 103 -6.37 -12.81 -4.67
C PRO A 103 -4.97 -13.06 -4.08
N PHE A 104 -4.93 -13.33 -2.76
CA PHE A 104 -3.70 -13.69 -2.05
C PHE A 104 -3.09 -14.96 -2.65
N LYS A 105 -1.76 -14.98 -2.80
CA LYS A 105 -1.02 -16.09 -3.37
C LYS A 105 -0.79 -17.19 -2.33
#